data_AF-A0A147EZ67-F1
#
_entry.id   AF-A0A147EZ67-F1
#
_cell.length_a   1.000
_cell.length_b   1.000
_cell.length_c   1.000
_cell.angle_alpha   90.00
_cell.angle_beta   90.00
_cell.angle_gamma   90.00
#
_symmetry.space_group_name_H-M   'P 1'
#
loop_
_entity.id
_entity.type
_entity.pdbx_description
1 polymer ?
#
loop_
_entity_poly.entity_id
_entity_poly.type
_entity_poly.pdbx_seq_one_letter_code
_entity_poly.pdbx_strand_id
1 'polypeptide(L)'
;MTPEDWSSAVGALRFAYEVAVREGFEPVRADIRTALDSVTDHKLETLVDLIQDDSAVATRIAGTRERDGILPNLVGSALSLDLRAIDLSDDDDLQLAPIVTVRLMFDEHVAGQDAIVFQTQLTALEEIAAEAKRISIRIKRLEADLPTATVPPWAKSSPQQNEPAE
;
A
#
# COMPACT_ATOMS: atom_id res chain seq x y z
N MET A 1 22.91 -2.72 18.34
CA MET A 1 22.87 -1.82 17.17
C MET A 1 21.97 -0.68 17.53
N THR A 2 22.46 0.55 17.45
CA THR A 2 21.69 1.75 17.81
C THR A 2 20.86 2.24 16.61
N PRO A 3 19.84 3.08 16.83
CA PRO A 3 19.12 3.75 15.74
C PRO A 3 20.04 4.58 14.82
N GLU A 4 21.11 5.15 15.36
CA GLU A 4 22.11 5.91 14.61
C GLU A 4 22.96 5.00 13.72
N ASP A 5 23.39 3.83 14.24
CA ASP A 5 24.10 2.82 13.45
C ASP A 5 23.25 2.34 12.26
N TRP A 6 21.94 2.17 12.48
CA TRP A 6 20.99 1.78 11.44
C TRP A 6 20.84 2.86 10.37
N SER A 7 20.63 4.12 10.77
CA SER A 7 20.49 5.25 9.85
C SER A 7 21.74 5.43 8.99
N SER A 8 22.93 5.31 9.60
CA SER A 8 24.20 5.37 8.88
C SER A 8 24.39 4.21 7.91
N ALA A 9 24.01 2.99 8.29
CA ALA A 9 24.09 1.82 7.42
C ALA A 9 23.15 1.93 6.21
N VAL A 10 21.92 2.40 6.41
CA VAL A 10 20.95 2.65 5.33
C VAL A 10 21.44 3.76 4.41
N GLY A 11 22.01 4.84 4.95
CA GLY A 11 22.60 5.92 4.16
C GLY A 11 23.77 5.45 3.30
N ALA A 12 24.65 4.61 3.83
CA ALA A 12 25.76 4.01 3.09
C ALA A 12 25.27 3.07 1.98
N LEU A 13 24.25 2.25 2.25
CA LEU A 13 23.64 1.35 1.25
C LEU A 13 22.99 2.15 0.11
N ARG A 14 22.27 3.23 0.44
CA ARG A 14 21.65 4.12 -0.55
C ARG A 14 22.71 4.79 -1.43
N PHE A 15 23.81 5.26 -0.84
CA PHE A 15 24.91 5.84 -1.60
C PHE A 15 25.55 4.80 -2.54
N ALA A 16 25.79 3.58 -2.05
CA ALA A 16 26.31 2.49 -2.88
C ALA A 16 25.37 2.15 -4.05
N TYR A 17 24.06 2.16 -3.82
CA TYR A 17 23.04 2.02 -4.87
C TYR A 17 23.13 3.14 -5.91
N GLU A 18 23.15 4.41 -5.48
CA GLU A 18 23.22 5.57 -6.38
C GLU A 18 24.47 5.55 -7.27
N VAL A 19 25.62 5.13 -6.72
CA VAL A 19 26.87 4.96 -7.48
C VAL A 19 26.77 3.76 -8.43
N ALA A 20 26.25 2.62 -7.96
CA ALA A 20 26.13 1.40 -8.77
C ALA A 20 25.20 1.59 -9.98
N VAL A 21 24.12 2.36 -9.84
CA VAL A 21 23.23 2.74 -10.95
C VAL A 21 23.95 3.60 -12.00
N ARG A 22 24.88 4.46 -11.58
CA ARG A 22 25.61 5.36 -12.48
C ARG A 22 26.81 4.69 -13.16
N GLU A 23 27.56 3.88 -12.42
CA GLU A 23 28.88 3.39 -12.82
C GLU A 23 28.91 1.87 -13.08
N GLY A 24 27.86 1.15 -12.67
CA GLY A 24 27.76 -0.31 -12.74
C GLY A 24 28.11 -0.98 -11.41
N PHE A 25 27.57 -2.19 -11.22
CA PHE A 25 27.71 -2.95 -9.96
C PHE A 25 29.11 -3.53 -9.73
N GLU A 26 29.81 -3.94 -10.79
CA GLU A 26 31.15 -4.53 -10.67
C GLU A 26 32.24 -3.54 -10.21
N PRO A 27 32.27 -2.28 -10.69
CA PRO A 27 33.16 -1.26 -10.12
C PRO A 27 32.93 -1.01 -8.63
N VAL A 28 31.67 -0.90 -8.20
CA VAL A 28 31.33 -0.69 -6.77
C VAL A 28 31.76 -1.89 -5.92
N ARG A 29 31.58 -3.11 -6.42
CA ARG A 29 32.05 -4.33 -5.77
C ARG A 29 33.57 -4.34 -5.59
N ALA A 30 34.32 -3.95 -6.63
CA ALA A 30 35.77 -3.87 -6.59
C ALA A 30 36.26 -2.81 -5.59
N ASP A 31 35.58 -1.67 -5.51
CA ASP A 31 35.90 -0.59 -4.59
C ASP A 31 35.65 -0.99 -3.12
N ILE A 32 34.52 -1.64 -2.83
CA ILE A 32 34.21 -2.14 -1.47
C ILE A 32 35.23 -3.19 -1.04
N ARG A 33 35.61 -4.09 -1.95
CA ARG A 33 36.63 -5.11 -1.68
C ARG A 33 37.98 -4.49 -1.36
N THR A 34 38.34 -3.41 -2.04
CA THR A 34 39.61 -2.69 -1.83
C THR A 34 39.59 -1.84 -0.56
N ALA A 35 38.43 -1.26 -0.22
CA ALA A 35 38.29 -0.42 0.97
C ALA A 35 38.16 -1.22 2.27
N LEU A 36 37.68 -2.47 2.20
CA LEU A 36 37.40 -3.32 3.35
C LEU A 36 37.98 -4.74 3.16
N ASP A 37 39.29 -4.88 3.37
CA ASP A 37 40.04 -6.14 3.24
C ASP A 37 39.48 -7.32 4.08
N SER A 38 38.68 -7.04 5.12
CA SER A 38 38.06 -8.05 5.99
C SER A 38 36.71 -8.58 5.49
N VAL A 39 36.17 -8.05 4.39
CA VAL A 39 34.85 -8.44 3.89
C VAL A 39 34.99 -9.73 3.08
N THR A 40 34.26 -10.77 3.49
CA THR A 40 34.22 -12.04 2.78
C THR A 40 33.42 -11.91 1.48
N ASP A 41 33.73 -12.76 0.49
CA ASP A 41 33.00 -12.81 -0.79
C ASP A 41 31.49 -12.96 -0.60
N HIS A 42 31.07 -13.77 0.37
CA HIS A 42 29.66 -13.95 0.70
C HIS A 42 28.96 -12.66 1.16
N LYS A 43 29.64 -11.81 1.96
CA LYS A 43 29.08 -10.53 2.41
C LYS A 43 29.03 -9.50 1.29
N LEU A 44 30.01 -9.54 0.38
CA LEU A 44 30.01 -8.74 -0.85
C LEU A 44 28.84 -9.13 -1.76
N GLU A 45 28.62 -10.43 -2.00
CA GLU A 45 27.47 -10.94 -2.76
C GLU A 45 26.15 -10.51 -2.12
N THR A 46 25.99 -10.64 -0.80
CA THR A 46 24.78 -10.17 -0.10
C THR A 46 24.57 -8.66 -0.27
N LEU A 47 25.64 -7.88 -0.26
CA LEU A 47 25.53 -6.43 -0.44
C LEU A 47 25.19 -6.07 -1.89
N VAL A 48 25.73 -6.81 -2.86
CA VAL A 48 25.36 -6.72 -4.29
C VAL A 48 23.89 -7.06 -4.47
N ASP A 49 23.39 -8.16 -3.89
CA ASP A 49 21.98 -8.56 -3.95
C ASP A 49 21.05 -7.48 -3.36
N LEU A 50 21.51 -6.74 -2.34
CA LEU A 50 20.74 -5.67 -1.70
C LEU A 50 20.69 -4.37 -2.52
N ILE A 51 21.67 -4.14 -3.39
CA ILE A 51 21.73 -2.95 -4.27
C ILE A 51 21.32 -3.26 -5.71
N GLN A 52 21.34 -4.52 -6.12
CA GLN A 52 20.93 -4.91 -7.45
C GLN A 52 19.45 -4.58 -7.63
N ASP A 53 19.11 -3.99 -8.77
CA ASP A 53 17.71 -3.65 -9.08
C ASP A 53 16.87 -4.92 -9.01
N ASP A 54 16.08 -5.04 -7.94
CA ASP A 54 14.92 -5.90 -7.98
C ASP A 54 13.94 -5.22 -8.96
N SER A 55 14.05 -5.61 -10.22
CA SER A 55 13.21 -5.12 -11.31
C SER A 55 11.73 -5.19 -10.95
N ALA A 56 11.30 -6.10 -10.09
CA ALA A 56 9.92 -6.17 -9.60
C ALA A 56 9.62 -5.03 -8.60
N VAL A 57 10.56 -4.66 -7.73
CA VAL A 57 10.44 -3.49 -6.83
C VAL A 57 10.46 -2.18 -7.62
N ALA A 58 11.38 -2.02 -8.57
CA ALA A 58 11.45 -0.83 -9.42
C ALA A 58 10.18 -0.65 -10.27
N THR A 59 9.70 -1.73 -10.90
CA THR A 59 8.44 -1.74 -11.68
C THR A 59 7.23 -1.45 -10.79
N ARG A 60 7.20 -2.00 -9.57
CA ARG A 60 6.16 -1.69 -8.59
C ARG A 60 6.18 -0.21 -8.21
N ILE A 61 7.33 0.36 -7.85
CA ILE A 61 7.45 1.76 -7.46
C ILE A 61 7.02 2.68 -8.61
N ALA A 62 7.47 2.42 -9.84
CA ALA A 62 7.08 3.17 -11.02
C ALA A 62 5.57 3.06 -11.27
N GLY A 63 5.01 1.85 -11.26
CA GLY A 63 3.58 1.61 -11.46
C GLY A 63 2.69 2.21 -10.38
N THR A 64 3.11 2.14 -9.11
CA THR A 64 2.44 2.82 -7.99
C THR A 64 2.42 4.32 -8.22
N ARG A 65 3.55 4.95 -8.59
CA ARG A 65 3.60 6.40 -8.88
C ARG A 65 2.69 6.81 -10.04
N GLU A 66 2.63 6.02 -11.11
CA GLU A 66 1.75 6.31 -12.25
C GLU A 66 0.26 6.13 -11.90
N ARG A 67 -0.09 5.10 -11.11
CA ARG A 67 -1.47 4.84 -10.67
C ARG A 67 -1.95 5.89 -9.67
N ASP A 68 -1.10 6.22 -8.71
CA ASP A 68 -1.46 6.96 -7.50
C ASP A 68 -1.26 8.48 -7.63
N GLY A 69 -0.56 8.94 -8.66
CA GLY A 69 -0.25 10.36 -8.86
C GLY A 69 -1.44 11.25 -9.28
N ILE A 70 -2.66 10.70 -9.40
CA ILE A 70 -3.82 11.43 -9.93
C ILE A 70 -4.89 11.67 -8.86
N LEU A 71 -5.15 10.68 -7.99
CA LEU A 71 -6.19 10.76 -6.97
C LEU A 71 -5.72 10.06 -5.68
N PRO A 72 -6.19 10.53 -4.51
CA PRO A 72 -5.92 9.88 -3.23
C PRO A 72 -6.37 8.42 -3.21
N ASN A 73 -5.56 7.54 -2.64
CA ASN A 73 -5.87 6.11 -2.50
C ASN A 73 -6.52 5.81 -1.18
N LEU A 74 -7.55 4.97 -1.21
CA LEU A 74 -8.14 4.41 -0.01
C LEU A 74 -7.15 3.40 0.61
N VAL A 75 -6.56 3.75 1.76
CA VAL A 75 -5.61 2.89 2.49
C VAL A 75 -6.27 2.07 3.59
N GLY A 76 -7.46 2.46 4.03
CA GLY A 76 -8.23 1.68 5.00
C GLY A 76 -9.67 2.15 5.15
N SER A 77 -10.49 1.27 5.72
CA SER A 77 -11.89 1.54 6.03
C SER A 77 -12.28 0.94 7.37
N ALA A 78 -13.17 1.62 8.08
CA ALA A 78 -13.80 1.12 9.29
C ALA A 78 -15.31 1.38 9.24
N LEU A 79 -16.08 0.42 9.72
CA LEU A 79 -17.54 0.50 9.82
C LEU A 79 -17.95 0.31 11.28
N SER A 80 -18.90 1.11 11.74
CA SER A 80 -19.56 0.97 13.04
C SER A 80 -21.07 0.92 12.83
N LEU A 81 -21.75 0.06 13.59
CA LEU A 81 -23.21 -0.04 13.58
C LEU A 81 -23.75 0.45 14.93
N ASP A 82 -24.53 1.52 14.89
CA ASP A 82 -25.25 2.07 16.03
C ASP A 82 -26.74 1.81 15.89
N LEU A 83 -27.43 1.49 16.98
CA LEU A 83 -28.89 1.40 17.03
C LEU A 83 -29.44 2.59 17.81
N ARG A 84 -30.28 3.40 17.16
CA ARG A 84 -30.96 4.51 17.83
C ARG A 84 -32.39 4.12 18.15
N ALA A 85 -32.76 4.25 19.42
CA ALA A 85 -34.14 4.20 19.82
C ALA A 85 -34.86 5.45 19.30
N ILE A 86 -35.94 5.25 18.56
CA ILE A 86 -36.84 6.31 18.12
C ILE A 86 -38.21 6.04 18.74
N ASP A 87 -38.67 7.02 19.51
CA ASP A 87 -40.02 7.07 20.01
C ASP A 87 -40.86 7.86 19.01
N LEU A 88 -41.69 7.16 18.23
CA LEU A 88 -42.44 7.74 17.10
C LEU A 88 -43.92 7.98 17.43
N SER A 89 -44.42 7.57 18.60
CA SER A 89 -45.84 7.72 18.96
C SER A 89 -46.13 7.47 20.44
N ASP A 90 -47.18 8.11 20.96
CA ASP A 90 -47.73 7.94 22.33
C ASP A 90 -48.18 6.50 22.70
N ASP A 91 -47.99 5.51 21.83
CA ASP A 91 -48.46 4.11 21.96
C ASP A 91 -47.39 3.13 22.50
N ASP A 92 -46.34 3.61 23.18
CA ASP A 92 -45.27 2.80 23.81
C ASP A 92 -44.45 1.89 22.86
N ASP A 93 -44.61 2.01 21.54
CA ASP A 93 -43.88 1.21 20.54
C ASP A 93 -42.47 1.79 20.26
N LEU A 94 -41.50 1.36 21.08
CA LEU A 94 -40.08 1.68 20.91
C LEU A 94 -39.53 1.06 19.61
N GLN A 95 -39.14 1.89 18.64
CA GLN A 95 -38.52 1.43 17.41
C GLN A 95 -37.00 1.59 17.45
N LEU A 96 -36.25 0.61 16.94
CA LEU A 96 -34.79 0.68 16.80
C LEU A 96 -34.43 0.95 15.34
N ALA A 97 -33.81 2.10 15.08
CA ALA A 97 -33.30 2.48 13.77
C ALA A 97 -31.78 2.25 13.69
N PRO A 98 -31.31 1.39 12.76
CA PRO A 98 -29.89 1.18 12.56
C PRO A 98 -29.26 2.34 11.80
N ILE A 99 -28.09 2.77 12.25
CA ILE A 99 -27.26 3.77 11.59
C ILE A 99 -25.86 3.19 11.45
N VAL A 100 -25.36 3.16 10.22
CA VAL A 100 -23.99 2.74 9.94
C VAL A 100 -23.12 3.97 9.81
N THR A 101 -22.05 4.06 10.59
CA THR A 101 -21.01 5.07 10.42
C THR A 101 -19.85 4.46 9.64
N VAL A 102 -19.47 5.10 8.53
CA VAL A 102 -18.36 4.69 7.67
C VAL A 102 -17.23 5.70 7.83
N ARG A 103 -16.01 5.20 8.05
CA ARG A 103 -14.78 5.99 8.07
C ARG A 103 -13.84 5.46 7.00
N LEU A 104 -13.47 6.32 6.05
CA LEU A 104 -12.52 6.03 4.97
C LEU A 104 -11.22 6.81 5.20
N MET A 105 -10.09 6.13 5.14
CA MET A 105 -8.75 6.71 5.36
C MET A 105 -7.97 6.69 4.05
N PHE A 106 -7.26 7.77 3.77
CA PHE A 106 -6.51 7.96 2.52
C PHE A 106 -5.02 8.17 2.79
N ASP A 107 -4.18 7.92 1.78
CA ASP A 107 -2.75 8.24 1.82
C ASP A 107 -2.45 9.74 1.74
N GLU A 108 -3.41 10.52 1.22
CA GLU A 108 -3.37 11.98 1.15
C GLU A 108 -4.63 12.61 1.76
N HIS A 109 -4.56 13.89 2.14
CA HIS A 109 -5.71 14.61 2.70
C HIS A 109 -6.79 14.78 1.64
N VAL A 110 -8.01 14.33 1.93
CA VAL A 110 -9.18 14.55 1.06
C VAL A 110 -10.06 15.62 1.69
N ALA A 111 -10.34 16.69 0.95
CA ALA A 111 -11.09 17.85 1.45
C ALA A 111 -10.51 18.44 2.76
N GLY A 112 -9.20 18.36 2.94
CA GLY A 112 -8.51 18.86 4.13
C GLY A 112 -8.62 17.97 5.38
N GLN A 113 -9.08 16.72 5.23
CA GLN A 113 -9.18 15.76 6.33
C GLN A 113 -8.38 14.49 6.03
N ASP A 114 -7.83 13.87 7.08
CA ASP A 114 -7.14 12.57 7.02
C ASP A 114 -8.10 11.39 6.77
N ALA A 115 -9.38 11.60 7.07
CA ALA A 115 -10.42 10.60 6.88
C ALA A 115 -11.76 11.25 6.53
N ILE A 116 -12.52 10.59 5.66
CA ILE A 116 -13.91 10.95 5.38
C ILE A 116 -14.81 10.10 6.26
N VAL A 117 -15.64 10.76 7.08
CA VAL A 117 -16.62 10.10 7.97
C VAL A 117 -18.03 10.50 7.56
N PHE A 118 -18.89 9.50 7.33
CA PHE A 118 -20.29 9.75 7.01
C PHE A 118 -21.20 8.65 7.56
N GLN A 119 -22.49 8.96 7.66
CA GLN A 119 -23.52 8.00 8.06
C GLN A 119 -24.26 7.49 6.82
N THR A 120 -24.59 6.21 6.82
CA THR A 120 -25.34 5.57 5.75
C THR A 120 -26.40 4.62 6.30
N GLN A 121 -27.43 4.38 5.50
CA GLN A 121 -28.46 3.39 5.76
C GLN A 121 -27.97 2.00 5.35
N LEU A 122 -28.57 0.94 5.92
CA LEU A 122 -28.23 -0.44 5.56
C LEU A 122 -28.42 -0.70 4.06
N THR A 123 -29.51 -0.21 3.47
CA THR A 123 -29.81 -0.35 2.04
C THR A 123 -28.74 0.27 1.14
N ALA A 124 -28.29 1.48 1.46
CA ALA A 124 -27.23 2.14 0.72
C ALA A 124 -25.88 1.41 0.86
N LEU A 125 -25.59 0.80 2.02
CA LEU A 125 -24.41 -0.05 2.18
C LEU A 125 -24.47 -1.30 1.29
N GLU A 126 -25.63 -1.92 1.17
CA GLU A 126 -25.85 -3.06 0.27
C GLU A 126 -25.64 -2.68 -1.21
N GLU A 127 -26.10 -1.48 -1.61
CA GLU A 127 -25.88 -0.95 -2.96
C GLU A 127 -24.39 -0.72 -3.26
N ILE A 128 -23.65 -0.16 -2.29
CA ILE A 128 -22.19 0.02 -2.40
C ILE A 128 -21.50 -1.33 -2.57
N ALA A 129 -21.88 -2.34 -1.76
CA ALA A 129 -21.32 -3.69 -1.85
C ALA A 129 -21.63 -4.34 -3.22
N ALA A 130 -22.83 -4.13 -3.75
CA ALA A 130 -23.21 -4.63 -5.07
C ALA A 130 -22.41 -3.95 -6.20
N GLU A 131 -22.18 -2.64 -6.13
CA GLU A 131 -21.39 -1.90 -7.11
C GLU A 131 -19.92 -2.33 -7.08
N ALA A 132 -19.33 -2.45 -5.89
CA ALA A 132 -17.96 -2.96 -5.73
C ALA A 132 -17.79 -4.35 -6.35
N LYS A 133 -18.78 -5.23 -6.16
CA LYS A 133 -18.81 -6.57 -6.78
C LYS A 133 -18.92 -6.49 -8.31
N ARG A 134 -19.75 -5.59 -8.86
CA ARG A 134 -19.86 -5.37 -10.32
C ARG A 134 -18.52 -4.93 -10.92
N ILE A 135 -17.83 -3.98 -10.28
CA ILE A 135 -16.52 -3.50 -10.73
C ILE A 135 -15.50 -4.66 -10.72
N SER A 136 -15.45 -5.45 -9.65
CA SER A 136 -14.56 -6.61 -9.57
C SER A 136 -14.78 -7.62 -10.71
N ILE A 137 -16.04 -7.92 -11.04
CA ILE A 137 -16.39 -8.79 -12.17
C ILE A 137 -15.93 -8.18 -13.49
N ARG A 138 -16.11 -6.86 -13.68
CA ARG A 138 -15.71 -6.18 -14.91
C ARG A 138 -14.20 -6.17 -15.10
N ILE A 139 -13.42 -6.01 -14.04
CA ILE A 139 -11.95 -6.12 -14.08
C ILE A 139 -11.54 -7.52 -14.53
N LYS A 140 -12.12 -8.57 -13.95
CA LYS A 140 -11.83 -9.97 -14.36
C LYS A 140 -12.16 -10.25 -15.83
N ARG A 141 -13.25 -9.65 -16.35
CA ARG A 141 -13.59 -9.77 -17.77
C ARG A 141 -12.60 -9.03 -18.66
N LEU A 142 -12.21 -7.81 -18.28
CA LEU A 142 -11.18 -7.06 -19.00
C LEU A 142 -9.85 -7.82 -19.06
N GLU A 143 -9.42 -8.47 -17.98
CA GLU A 143 -8.24 -9.33 -17.96
C GLU A 143 -8.37 -10.55 -18.90
N ALA A 144 -9.57 -11.10 -19.06
CA ALA A 144 -9.83 -12.21 -19.98
C ALA A 144 -9.89 -11.76 -21.45
N ASP A 145 -10.45 -10.58 -21.71
CA ASP A 145 -10.64 -10.03 -23.06
C ASP A 145 -9.36 -9.40 -23.64
N LEU A 146 -8.42 -9.00 -22.77
CA LEU A 146 -7.12 -8.44 -23.16
C LEU A 146 -5.98 -9.38 -22.71
N PRO A 147 -5.71 -10.48 -23.44
CA PRO A 147 -4.71 -11.48 -23.03
C PRO A 147 -3.27 -10.95 -22.94
N THR A 148 -3.00 -9.77 -23.50
CA THR A 148 -1.71 -9.07 -23.40
C THR A 148 -1.64 -8.07 -22.23
N ALA A 149 -2.77 -7.75 -21.60
CA ALA A 149 -2.85 -6.80 -20.48
C ALA A 149 -3.24 -7.56 -19.21
N THR A 150 -2.29 -7.68 -18.29
CA THR A 150 -2.53 -8.27 -16.97
C THR A 150 -2.52 -7.18 -15.91
N VAL A 151 -3.44 -7.24 -14.95
CA VAL A 151 -3.33 -6.37 -13.77
C VAL A 151 -2.15 -6.90 -12.95
N PRO A 152 -1.11 -6.09 -12.74
CA PRO A 152 0.09 -6.57 -12.07
C PRO A 152 -0.22 -6.92 -10.61
N PRO A 153 0.50 -7.90 -10.00
CA PRO A 153 0.21 -8.34 -8.63
C PRO A 153 0.22 -7.22 -7.60
N TRP A 154 1.13 -6.24 -7.74
CA TRP A 154 1.22 -5.10 -6.83
C TRP A 154 -0.01 -4.18 -6.87
N ALA A 155 -0.78 -4.18 -7.97
CA ALA A 155 -2.00 -3.39 -8.07
C ALA A 155 -3.19 -4.06 -7.37
N LYS A 156 -3.06 -5.35 -6.98
CA LYS A 156 -4.09 -6.14 -6.31
C LYS A 156 -3.97 -6.14 -4.79
N SER A 157 -2.88 -5.61 -4.25
CA SER A 157 -2.56 -5.62 -2.81
C SER A 157 -2.64 -4.21 -2.22
N SER A 158 -3.27 -4.07 -1.04
CA SER A 158 -3.13 -2.84 -0.25
C SER A 158 -1.73 -2.78 0.37
N PRO A 159 -1.09 -1.59 0.43
CA PRO A 159 0.27 -1.43 0.93
C PRO A 159 0.52 -1.87 2.38
N GLN A 160 -0.53 -2.11 3.18
CA GLN A 160 -0.43 -2.48 4.60
C GLN A 160 -0.19 -3.99 4.90
N GLN A 161 -0.09 -4.88 3.90
CA GLN A 161 0.13 -6.31 4.19
C GLN A 161 1.60 -6.71 4.48
N ASN A 162 2.52 -5.74 4.58
CA ASN A 162 3.91 -5.98 4.99
C ASN A 162 4.19 -5.39 6.38
N GLU A 163 3.48 -5.84 7.41
CA GLU A 163 4.05 -5.77 8.76
C GLU A 163 5.01 -6.95 8.94
N PRO A 164 6.25 -6.74 9.43
CA PRO A 164 7.10 -7.85 9.82
C PRO A 164 6.42 -8.57 10.99
N ALA A 165 6.26 -9.89 10.87
CA ALA A 165 5.87 -10.72 12.00
C ALA A 165 6.86 -10.48 13.15
N GLU A 166 6.33 -10.11 14.32
CA GLU A 166 7.07 -10.02 15.59
C GLU A 166 7.80 -11.31 15.94
#